data_AF-A0A1G2YV46-F1
#
_entry.id   AF-A0A1G2YV46-F1
#
_cell.length_a   1.000
_cell.length_b   1.000
_cell.length_c   1.000
_cell.angle_alpha   90.00
_cell.angle_beta   90.00
_cell.angle_gamma   90.00
#
_symmetry.space_group_name_H-M   'P 1'
#
loop_
_entity.id
_entity.type
_entity.pdbx_description
1 polymer ?
#
loop_
_entity_poly.entity_id
_entity_poly.type
_entity_poly.pdbx_seq_one_letter_code
_entity_poly.pdbx_strand_id
1 'polypeptide(L)'
;MTSQEARVSSVLVLRQLGASLVTFAETVSVALEEAGADVQRTRRWLAEDRYRYWRTQVQVRAERFTQAQLALKQREVFDRTLSGTPSSCVDERKALKMAQGQLQEAEHKLSRVKAWSQQIERELSDYRGAVQRLVSALEVDIPNARARLDKMIDSLEAYLALAPPEMPRSASEESVVDIVRPGEVQVQPPADNQSPAPQDPQEGDEVLRKTKPSPNENTAL
;
A
#
# COMPACT_ATOMS: atom_id res chain seq x y z
N MET A 1 42.34 -29.09 3.24
CA MET A 1 41.43 -29.19 2.07
C MET A 1 40.35 -28.10 2.06
N THR A 2 39.81 -27.69 3.21
CA THR A 2 38.68 -26.75 3.34
C THR A 2 38.81 -25.36 2.67
N SER A 3 40.01 -24.80 2.55
CA SER A 3 40.19 -23.40 2.12
C SER A 3 39.86 -23.15 0.63
N GLN A 4 40.09 -24.14 -0.23
CA GLN A 4 39.80 -24.01 -1.68
C GLN A 4 38.33 -24.32 -1.98
N GLU A 5 37.75 -25.31 -1.30
CA GLU A 5 36.30 -25.63 -1.37
C GLU A 5 35.44 -24.43 -0.95
N ALA A 6 35.84 -23.71 0.11
CA ALA A 6 35.16 -22.50 0.58
C ALA A 6 35.19 -21.34 -0.44
N ARG A 7 36.22 -21.24 -1.28
CA ARG A 7 36.32 -20.21 -2.33
C ARG A 7 35.50 -20.55 -3.57
N VAL A 8 35.38 -21.83 -3.91
CA VAL A 8 34.49 -22.27 -5.00
C VAL A 8 33.03 -22.12 -4.58
N SER A 9 32.68 -22.44 -3.32
CA SER A 9 31.31 -22.28 -2.84
C SER A 9 30.84 -20.83 -2.80
N SER A 10 31.72 -19.86 -2.46
CA SER A 10 31.35 -18.44 -2.50
C SER A 10 31.06 -17.92 -3.90
N VAL A 11 31.81 -18.36 -4.92
CA VAL A 11 31.53 -18.02 -6.34
C VAL A 11 30.18 -18.57 -6.78
N LEU A 12 29.85 -19.82 -6.42
CA LEU A 12 28.55 -20.42 -6.72
C LEU A 12 27.40 -19.67 -6.02
N VAL A 13 27.57 -19.27 -4.76
CA VAL A 13 26.58 -18.46 -4.02
C VAL A 13 26.37 -17.09 -4.65
N LEU A 14 27.43 -16.41 -5.12
CA LEU A 14 27.31 -15.13 -5.83
C LEU A 14 26.58 -15.29 -7.17
N ARG A 15 26.88 -16.34 -7.94
CA ARG A 15 26.17 -16.67 -9.20
C ARG A 15 24.68 -16.98 -8.94
N GLN A 16 24.37 -17.73 -7.88
CA GLN A 16 22.99 -18.02 -7.47
C GLN A 16 22.24 -16.76 -6.99
N LEU A 17 22.89 -15.89 -6.21
CA LEU A 17 22.33 -14.60 -5.80
C LEU A 17 22.00 -13.75 -7.04
N GLY A 18 22.94 -13.63 -7.97
CA GLY A 18 22.74 -12.89 -9.22
C GLY A 18 21.59 -13.45 -10.09
N ALA A 19 21.34 -14.77 -10.07
CA ALA A 19 20.19 -15.38 -10.73
C ALA A 19 18.88 -15.06 -9.98
N SER A 20 18.88 -15.21 -8.65
CA SER A 20 17.70 -14.93 -7.81
C SER A 20 17.21 -13.48 -7.89
N LEU A 21 18.13 -12.51 -8.03
CA LEU A 21 17.80 -11.09 -8.21
C LEU A 21 17.10 -10.81 -9.54
N VAL A 22 17.53 -11.46 -10.62
CA VAL A 22 16.88 -11.32 -11.95
C VAL A 22 15.49 -11.94 -11.92
N THR A 23 15.36 -13.18 -11.43
CA THR A 23 14.04 -13.85 -11.35
C THR A 23 13.08 -13.12 -10.40
N PHE A 24 13.59 -12.51 -9.32
CA PHE A 24 12.81 -11.64 -8.44
C PHE A 24 12.31 -10.41 -9.20
N ALA A 25 13.18 -9.73 -9.94
CA ALA A 25 12.80 -8.54 -10.70
C ALA A 25 11.74 -8.85 -11.75
N GLU A 26 11.92 -9.92 -12.54
CA GLU A 26 10.95 -10.37 -13.52
C GLU A 26 9.58 -10.69 -12.88
N THR A 27 9.58 -11.43 -11.76
CA THR A 27 8.35 -11.80 -11.05
C THR A 27 7.60 -10.58 -10.51
N VAL A 28 8.31 -9.62 -9.89
CA VAL A 28 7.68 -8.42 -9.33
C VAL A 28 7.22 -7.46 -10.43
N SER A 29 7.98 -7.29 -11.52
CA SER A 29 7.56 -6.46 -12.66
C SER A 29 6.26 -6.98 -13.27
N VAL A 30 6.15 -8.29 -13.54
CA VAL A 30 4.90 -8.89 -14.06
C VAL A 30 3.72 -8.67 -13.10
N ALA A 31 3.92 -8.89 -11.79
CA ALA A 31 2.87 -8.67 -10.79
C ALA A 31 2.42 -7.20 -10.69
N LEU A 32 3.35 -6.24 -10.82
CA LEU A 32 3.05 -4.82 -10.82
C LEU A 32 2.33 -4.37 -12.10
N GLU A 33 2.69 -4.94 -13.25
CA GLU A 33 2.00 -4.68 -14.53
C GLU A 33 0.56 -5.23 -14.51
N GLU A 34 0.34 -6.45 -14.01
CA GLU A 34 -0.99 -7.05 -13.89
C GLU A 34 -1.90 -6.23 -12.96
N ALA A 35 -1.42 -5.92 -11.75
CA ALA A 35 -2.14 -5.06 -10.80
C ALA A 35 -2.41 -3.65 -11.38
N GLY A 36 -1.42 -3.07 -12.06
CA GLY A 36 -1.58 -1.79 -12.75
C GLY A 36 -2.64 -1.83 -13.85
N ALA A 37 -2.68 -2.89 -14.65
CA ALA A 37 -3.64 -3.08 -15.73
C ALA A 37 -5.08 -3.21 -15.20
N ASP A 38 -5.30 -3.94 -14.11
CA ASP A 38 -6.61 -4.09 -13.49
C ASP A 38 -7.13 -2.79 -12.86
N VAL A 39 -6.27 -2.00 -12.21
CA VAL A 39 -6.63 -0.67 -11.72
C VAL A 39 -6.97 0.27 -12.89
N GLN A 40 -6.20 0.27 -13.98
CA GLN A 40 -6.52 1.08 -15.18
C GLN A 40 -7.82 0.64 -15.86
N ARG A 41 -8.09 -0.67 -15.94
CA ARG A 41 -9.33 -1.24 -16.48
C ARG A 41 -10.53 -0.78 -15.65
N THR A 42 -10.43 -0.86 -14.33
CA THR A 42 -11.47 -0.45 -13.38
C THR A 42 -11.73 1.05 -13.44
N ARG A 43 -10.67 1.87 -13.48
CA ARG A 43 -10.75 3.33 -13.66
C ARG A 43 -11.48 3.71 -14.95
N ARG A 44 -11.09 3.12 -16.08
CA ARG A 44 -11.71 3.36 -17.40
C ARG A 44 -13.20 3.00 -17.39
N TRP A 45 -13.52 1.79 -16.92
CA TRP A 45 -14.90 1.30 -16.81
C TRP A 45 -15.79 2.20 -15.94
N LEU A 46 -15.24 2.76 -14.86
CA LEU A 46 -15.98 3.66 -13.97
C LEU A 46 -16.18 5.04 -14.60
N ALA A 47 -15.12 5.62 -15.15
CA ALA A 47 -15.10 6.98 -15.72
C ALA A 47 -15.83 7.09 -17.07
N GLU A 48 -15.80 6.05 -17.90
CA GLU A 48 -16.37 6.04 -19.25
C GLU A 48 -17.68 5.26 -19.28
N ASP A 49 -17.64 3.93 -19.13
CA ASP A 49 -18.82 3.07 -19.31
C ASP A 49 -19.92 3.34 -18.28
N ARG A 50 -19.57 3.33 -16.98
CA ARG A 50 -20.57 3.49 -15.91
C ARG A 50 -21.10 4.91 -15.83
N TYR A 51 -20.25 5.91 -16.04
CA TYR A 51 -20.70 7.30 -16.11
C TYR A 51 -21.68 7.51 -17.28
N ARG A 52 -21.34 7.03 -18.48
CA ARG A 52 -22.21 7.10 -19.67
C ARG A 52 -23.53 6.35 -19.43
N TYR A 53 -23.46 5.12 -18.92
CA TYR A 53 -24.64 4.31 -18.60
C TYR A 53 -25.60 5.03 -17.66
N TRP A 54 -25.12 5.53 -16.50
CA TRP A 54 -25.99 6.20 -15.53
C TRP A 54 -26.51 7.54 -16.05
N ARG A 55 -25.73 8.27 -16.86
CA ARG A 55 -26.20 9.50 -17.52
C ARG A 55 -27.38 9.21 -18.45
N THR A 56 -27.29 8.17 -19.29
CA THR A 56 -28.41 7.75 -20.15
C THR A 56 -29.59 7.21 -19.34
N GLN A 57 -29.36 6.46 -18.26
CA GLN A 57 -30.44 6.00 -17.37
C GLN A 57 -31.18 7.15 -16.70
N VAL A 58 -30.49 8.22 -16.29
CA VAL A 58 -31.14 9.44 -15.75
C VAL A 58 -32.04 10.07 -16.81
N GLN A 59 -31.59 10.21 -18.06
CA GLN A 59 -32.42 10.76 -19.15
C GLN A 59 -33.68 9.92 -19.38
N VAL A 60 -33.54 8.60 -19.58
CA VAL A 60 -34.68 7.68 -19.80
C VAL A 60 -35.66 7.67 -18.62
N ARG A 61 -35.16 7.74 -17.38
CA ARG A 61 -36.02 7.77 -16.18
C ARG A 61 -36.69 9.14 -15.98
N ALA A 62 -36.04 10.24 -16.38
CA ALA A 62 -36.64 11.56 -16.38
C ALA A 62 -37.79 11.66 -17.40
N GLU A 63 -37.61 11.10 -18.60
CA GLU A 63 -38.69 10.99 -19.60
C GLU A 63 -39.87 10.16 -19.09
N ARG A 64 -39.62 9.05 -18.39
CA ARG A 64 -40.70 8.26 -17.74
C ARG A 64 -41.40 9.02 -16.63
N PHE A 65 -40.67 9.83 -15.85
CA PHE A 65 -41.25 10.68 -14.82
C PHE A 65 -42.13 11.79 -15.41
N THR A 66 -41.70 12.46 -16.49
CA THR A 66 -42.53 13.47 -17.16
C THR A 66 -43.75 12.84 -17.83
N GLN A 67 -43.63 11.67 -18.46
CA GLN A 67 -44.77 10.90 -18.97
C GLN A 67 -45.77 10.53 -17.87
N ALA A 68 -45.31 10.03 -16.72
CA ALA A 68 -46.19 9.71 -15.59
C ALA A 68 -46.88 10.96 -15.02
N GLN A 69 -46.19 12.10 -14.98
CA GLN A 69 -46.78 13.39 -14.56
C GLN A 69 -47.84 13.89 -15.56
N LEU A 70 -47.62 13.72 -16.86
CA LEU A 70 -48.61 14.07 -17.90
C LEU A 70 -49.83 13.16 -17.83
N ALA A 71 -49.65 11.85 -17.68
CA ALA A 71 -50.75 10.89 -17.53
C ALA A 71 -51.63 11.20 -16.32
N LEU A 72 -51.03 11.53 -15.17
CA LEU A 72 -51.76 11.96 -13.98
C LEU A 72 -52.55 13.24 -14.23
N LYS A 73 -51.95 14.27 -14.85
CA LYS A 73 -52.64 15.53 -15.18
C LYS A 73 -53.80 15.31 -16.16
N GLN A 74 -53.62 14.44 -17.15
CA GLN A 74 -54.67 14.09 -18.12
C GLN A 74 -55.86 13.39 -17.43
N ARG A 75 -55.59 12.43 -16.53
CA ARG A 75 -56.61 11.74 -15.72
C ARG A 75 -57.35 12.73 -14.80
N GLU A 76 -56.63 13.59 -14.08
CA GLU A 76 -57.24 14.61 -13.20
C GLU A 76 -58.08 15.66 -13.94
N VAL A 77 -57.80 15.93 -15.22
CA VAL A 77 -58.63 16.77 -16.09
C VAL A 77 -59.86 16.00 -16.59
N PHE A 78 -59.68 14.75 -17.04
CA PHE A 78 -60.76 13.89 -17.53
C PHE A 78 -61.81 13.60 -16.44
N ASP A 79 -61.35 13.30 -15.22
CA ASP A 79 -62.23 13.07 -14.07
C ASP A 79 -63.06 14.32 -13.75
N ARG A 80 -62.48 15.51 -13.91
CA ARG A 80 -63.17 16.81 -13.70
C ARG A 80 -64.20 17.13 -14.79
N THR A 81 -64.03 16.66 -16.01
CA THR A 81 -64.94 17.00 -17.13
C THR A 81 -66.07 16.00 -17.32
N LEU A 82 -65.88 14.72 -16.94
CA LEU A 82 -66.79 13.63 -17.32
C LEU A 82 -67.51 12.93 -16.17
N SER A 83 -67.18 13.17 -14.90
CA SER A 83 -67.85 12.45 -13.80
C SER A 83 -67.95 13.21 -12.48
N GLY A 84 -69.18 13.35 -11.99
CA GLY A 84 -69.47 13.66 -10.58
C GLY A 84 -69.14 12.51 -9.62
N THR A 85 -68.65 11.38 -10.13
CA THR A 85 -68.11 10.25 -9.38
C THR A 85 -66.58 10.30 -9.48
N PRO A 86 -65.83 10.43 -8.37
CA PRO A 86 -64.38 10.53 -8.42
C PRO A 86 -63.76 9.20 -8.86
N SER A 87 -63.30 9.12 -10.11
CA SER A 87 -62.43 8.03 -10.52
C SER A 87 -61.14 8.10 -9.72
N SER A 88 -60.66 6.95 -9.26
CA SER A 88 -59.52 6.88 -8.36
C SER A 88 -58.21 7.07 -9.14
N CYS A 89 -57.68 8.30 -9.18
CA CYS A 89 -56.32 8.64 -9.64
C CYS A 89 -55.18 7.97 -8.82
N VAL A 90 -55.45 6.90 -8.06
CA VAL A 90 -54.51 6.24 -7.16
C VAL A 90 -53.42 5.50 -7.95
N ASP A 91 -53.76 4.88 -9.08
CA ASP A 91 -52.79 4.14 -9.90
C ASP A 91 -51.79 5.09 -10.57
N GLU A 92 -52.25 6.21 -11.13
CA GLU A 92 -51.39 7.26 -11.68
C GLU A 92 -50.49 7.87 -10.60
N ARG A 93 -51.03 8.15 -9.41
CA ARG A 93 -50.27 8.67 -8.27
C ARG A 93 -49.22 7.67 -7.78
N LYS A 94 -49.52 6.38 -7.81
CA LYS A 94 -48.57 5.29 -7.50
C LYS A 94 -47.50 5.19 -8.57
N ALA A 95 -47.87 5.22 -9.85
CA ALA A 95 -46.94 5.19 -10.98
C ALA A 95 -45.98 6.38 -10.97
N LEU A 96 -46.47 7.60 -10.69
CA LEU A 96 -45.64 8.80 -10.54
C LEU A 96 -44.63 8.64 -9.41
N LYS A 97 -45.05 8.19 -8.22
CA LYS A 97 -44.14 7.93 -7.08
C LYS A 97 -43.07 6.89 -7.43
N MET A 98 -43.43 5.82 -8.13
CA MET A 98 -42.48 4.80 -8.57
C MET A 98 -41.47 5.36 -9.60
N ALA A 99 -41.93 6.15 -10.58
CA ALA A 99 -41.06 6.80 -11.55
C ALA A 99 -40.11 7.82 -10.90
N GLN A 100 -40.61 8.60 -9.93
CA GLN A 100 -39.81 9.55 -9.14
C GLN A 100 -38.71 8.83 -8.34
N GLY A 101 -39.04 7.74 -7.64
CA GLY A 101 -38.06 6.94 -6.89
C GLY A 101 -36.99 6.33 -7.81
N GLN A 102 -37.38 5.84 -8.99
CA GLN A 102 -36.41 5.35 -9.98
C GLN A 102 -35.49 6.46 -10.49
N LEU A 103 -36.01 7.67 -10.76
CA LEU A 103 -35.18 8.81 -11.18
C LEU A 103 -34.15 9.17 -10.09
N GLN A 104 -34.60 9.36 -8.85
CA GLN A 104 -33.74 9.67 -7.70
C GLN A 104 -32.66 8.59 -7.48
N GLU A 105 -33.00 7.30 -7.64
CA GLU A 105 -32.04 6.20 -7.55
C GLU A 105 -30.92 6.33 -8.61
N ALA A 106 -31.28 6.68 -9.85
CA ALA A 106 -30.30 6.83 -10.94
C ALA A 106 -29.45 8.10 -10.78
N GLU A 107 -30.03 9.20 -10.30
CA GLU A 107 -29.31 10.44 -9.98
C GLU A 107 -28.30 10.22 -8.85
N HIS A 108 -28.71 9.53 -7.77
CA HIS A 108 -27.81 9.15 -6.68
C HIS A 108 -26.68 8.24 -7.19
N LYS A 109 -26.98 7.23 -8.01
CA LYS A 109 -25.94 6.35 -8.59
C LYS A 109 -24.99 7.10 -9.54
N LEU A 110 -25.49 8.05 -10.34
CA LEU A 110 -24.66 8.92 -11.17
C LEU A 110 -23.72 9.80 -10.31
N SER A 111 -24.23 10.35 -9.21
CA SER A 111 -23.43 11.11 -8.24
C SER A 111 -22.36 10.24 -7.57
N ARG A 112 -22.72 9.03 -7.13
CA ARG A 112 -21.77 8.05 -6.57
C ARG A 112 -20.67 7.68 -7.57
N VAL A 113 -21.01 7.42 -8.83
CA VAL A 113 -20.01 7.13 -9.87
C VAL A 113 -19.07 8.31 -10.09
N LYS A 114 -19.57 9.56 -10.15
CA LYS A 114 -18.69 10.75 -10.22
C LYS A 114 -17.72 10.82 -9.03
N ALA A 115 -18.23 10.61 -7.81
CA ALA A 115 -17.42 10.66 -6.59
C ALA A 115 -16.37 9.54 -6.55
N TRP A 116 -16.73 8.31 -6.90
CA TRP A 116 -15.81 7.19 -6.98
C TRP A 116 -14.78 7.35 -8.11
N SER A 117 -15.15 7.94 -9.26
CA SER A 117 -14.19 8.30 -10.31
C SER A 117 -13.16 9.33 -9.83
N GLN A 118 -13.54 10.28 -8.97
CA GLN A 118 -12.58 11.22 -8.38
C GLN A 118 -11.71 10.56 -7.30
N GLN A 119 -12.29 9.65 -6.50
CA GLN A 119 -11.52 8.93 -5.47
C GLN A 119 -10.49 8.01 -6.11
N ILE A 120 -10.85 7.18 -7.09
CA ILE A 120 -9.92 6.23 -7.71
C ILE A 120 -8.73 6.91 -8.42
N GLU A 121 -8.89 8.14 -8.95
CA GLU A 121 -7.77 8.92 -9.50
C GLU A 121 -6.78 9.37 -8.41
N ARG A 122 -7.28 9.69 -7.20
CA ARG A 122 -6.44 10.04 -6.04
C ARG A 122 -5.67 8.82 -5.53
N GLU A 123 -6.40 7.74 -5.23
CA GLU A 123 -5.81 6.47 -4.78
C GLU A 123 -4.78 5.94 -5.80
N LEU A 124 -5.03 6.09 -7.10
CA LEU A 124 -4.09 5.74 -8.16
C LEU A 124 -2.84 6.63 -8.18
N SER A 125 -2.98 7.93 -7.90
CA SER A 125 -1.83 8.84 -7.77
C SER A 125 -0.94 8.43 -6.59
N ASP A 126 -1.56 8.13 -5.44
CA ASP A 126 -0.85 7.74 -4.22
C ASP A 126 -0.21 6.35 -4.38
N TYR A 127 -0.92 5.39 -4.99
CA TYR A 127 -0.38 4.08 -5.38
C TYR A 127 0.84 4.20 -6.29
N ARG A 128 0.77 5.04 -7.34
CA ARG A 128 1.91 5.30 -8.22
C ARG A 128 3.10 5.86 -7.46
N GLY A 129 2.88 6.83 -6.56
CA GLY A 129 3.93 7.38 -5.71
C GLY A 129 4.59 6.32 -4.82
N ALA A 130 3.80 5.45 -4.20
CA ALA A 130 4.30 4.35 -3.35
C ALA A 130 5.10 3.30 -4.14
N VAL A 131 4.62 2.93 -5.34
CA VAL A 131 5.22 1.89 -6.19
C VAL A 131 6.43 2.41 -6.98
N GLN A 132 6.54 3.72 -7.25
CA GLN A 132 7.61 4.30 -8.06
C GLN A 132 9.01 3.91 -7.58
N ARG A 133 9.25 3.91 -6.26
CA ARG A 133 10.55 3.51 -5.68
C ARG A 133 10.87 2.03 -5.92
N LEU A 134 9.85 1.17 -5.87
CA LEU A 134 10.03 -0.25 -6.17
C LEU A 134 10.38 -0.44 -7.65
N VAL A 135 9.62 0.17 -8.57
CA VAL A 135 9.89 0.13 -10.01
C VAL A 135 11.31 0.61 -10.33
N SER A 136 11.75 1.73 -9.77
CA SER A 136 13.13 2.22 -9.94
C SER A 136 14.19 1.24 -9.41
N ALA A 137 13.91 0.52 -8.31
CA ALA A 137 14.81 -0.52 -7.82
C ALA A 137 14.88 -1.73 -8.75
N LEU A 138 13.77 -2.11 -9.39
CA LEU A 138 13.72 -3.21 -10.37
C LEU A 138 14.45 -2.85 -11.68
N GLU A 139 14.22 -1.64 -12.20
CA GLU A 139 14.74 -1.19 -13.49
C GLU A 139 16.21 -0.72 -13.42
N VAL A 140 16.65 -0.17 -12.29
CA VAL A 140 17.98 0.47 -12.16
C VAL A 140 18.85 -0.22 -11.12
N ASP A 141 18.37 -0.42 -9.89
CA ASP A 141 19.24 -0.92 -8.82
C ASP A 141 19.61 -2.39 -9.00
N ILE A 142 18.67 -3.25 -9.42
CA ILE A 142 18.93 -4.68 -9.64
C ILE A 142 19.91 -4.92 -10.81
N PRO A 143 19.76 -4.33 -12.01
CA PRO A 143 20.77 -4.47 -13.07
C PRO A 143 22.16 -3.96 -12.66
N ASN A 144 22.22 -2.85 -11.91
CA ASN A 144 23.49 -2.34 -11.39
C ASN A 144 24.08 -3.23 -10.28
N ALA A 145 23.25 -3.86 -9.44
CA ALA A 145 23.70 -4.86 -8.47
C ALA A 145 24.22 -6.12 -9.16
N ARG A 146 23.52 -6.60 -10.20
CA ARG A 146 23.93 -7.73 -11.03
C ARG A 146 25.29 -7.49 -11.68
N ALA A 147 25.47 -6.35 -12.37
CA ALA A 147 26.74 -5.99 -12.99
C ALA A 147 27.90 -5.82 -11.99
N ARG A 148 27.61 -5.51 -10.71
CA ARG A 148 28.60 -5.50 -9.62
C ARG A 148 28.95 -6.92 -9.17
N LEU A 149 27.95 -7.81 -9.02
CA LEU A 149 28.17 -9.22 -8.70
C LEU A 149 28.99 -9.94 -9.78
N ASP A 150 28.68 -9.72 -11.06
CA ASP A 150 29.42 -10.34 -12.17
C ASP A 150 30.91 -9.91 -12.14
N LYS A 151 31.21 -8.62 -11.95
CA LYS A 151 32.60 -8.14 -11.78
C LYS A 151 33.31 -8.74 -10.56
N MET A 152 32.59 -8.94 -9.44
CA MET A 152 33.15 -9.60 -8.26
C MET A 152 33.49 -11.07 -8.56
N ILE A 153 32.60 -11.78 -9.24
CA ILE A 153 32.82 -13.16 -9.70
C ILE A 153 34.05 -13.24 -10.62
N ASP A 154 34.14 -12.39 -11.65
CA ASP A 154 35.26 -12.34 -12.60
C ASP A 154 36.60 -12.15 -11.86
N SER A 155 36.64 -11.24 -10.88
CA SER A 155 37.86 -11.01 -10.07
C SER A 155 38.24 -12.21 -9.20
N LEU A 156 37.28 -12.89 -8.58
CA LEU A 156 37.53 -14.10 -7.78
C LEU A 156 38.01 -15.26 -8.65
N GLU A 157 37.44 -15.43 -9.84
CA GLU A 157 37.85 -16.45 -10.80
C GLU A 157 39.26 -16.17 -11.35
N ALA A 158 39.61 -14.90 -11.60
CA ALA A 158 40.98 -14.50 -11.94
C ALA A 158 41.99 -14.79 -10.81
N TYR A 159 41.64 -14.52 -9.54
CA TYR A 159 42.48 -14.87 -8.38
C TYR A 159 42.65 -16.38 -8.21
N LEU A 160 41.61 -17.17 -8.50
CA LEU A 160 41.68 -18.64 -8.44
C LEU A 160 42.54 -19.21 -9.58
N ALA A 161 42.46 -18.63 -10.78
CA ALA A 161 43.27 -19.04 -11.93
C ALA A 161 44.77 -18.72 -11.76
N LEU A 162 45.11 -17.69 -10.99
CA LEU A 162 46.50 -17.27 -10.73
C LEU A 162 47.15 -17.98 -9.53
N ALA A 163 46.40 -18.79 -8.77
CA ALA A 163 46.90 -19.49 -7.60
C ALA A 163 47.81 -20.68 -8.01
N PRO A 164 49.10 -20.71 -7.63
CA PRO A 164 49.94 -21.88 -7.86
C PRO A 164 49.38 -23.09 -7.10
N PRO A 165 49.55 -24.32 -7.61
CA PRO A 165 49.23 -25.52 -6.83
C PRO A 165 50.07 -25.50 -5.55
N GLU A 166 49.44 -25.57 -4.39
CA GLU A 166 50.15 -25.64 -3.12
C GLU A 166 51.05 -26.88 -3.12
N MET A 167 52.37 -26.68 -3.22
CA MET A 167 53.32 -27.73 -2.87
C MET A 167 53.04 -28.17 -1.43
N PRO A 168 52.99 -29.48 -1.14
CA PRO A 168 52.75 -29.94 0.21
C PRO A 168 53.86 -29.39 1.11
N ARG A 169 53.48 -28.56 2.08
CA ARG A 169 54.37 -28.21 3.19
C ARG A 169 54.73 -29.50 3.90
N SER A 170 55.94 -29.98 3.66
CA SER A 170 56.53 -31.09 4.40
C SER A 170 56.47 -30.78 5.89
N ALA A 171 55.89 -31.69 6.66
CA ALA A 171 56.00 -31.63 8.10
C ALA A 171 57.47 -31.80 8.51
N SER A 172 57.97 -30.81 9.23
CA SER A 172 59.09 -30.92 10.17
C SER A 172 58.61 -30.10 11.38
N GLU A 173 57.98 -30.77 12.34
CA GLU A 173 58.64 -31.34 13.51
C GLU A 173 58.97 -30.26 14.55
N GLU A 174 58.04 -30.14 15.49
CA GLU A 174 58.26 -30.10 16.94
C GLU A 174 59.39 -29.22 17.52
N SER A 175 58.97 -28.21 18.29
CA SER A 175 59.69 -27.79 19.50
C SER A 175 58.71 -27.47 20.64
N VAL A 176 58.39 -28.52 21.40
CA VAL A 176 58.04 -28.46 22.83
C VAL A 176 59.39 -28.58 23.58
N VAL A 177 59.69 -28.01 24.75
CA VAL A 177 58.98 -27.33 25.85
C VAL A 177 59.84 -26.09 26.26
N ASP A 178 59.50 -25.20 27.19
CA ASP A 178 59.51 -25.46 28.64
C ASP A 178 58.77 -24.39 29.49
N ILE A 179 58.51 -24.75 30.74
CA ILE A 179 57.56 -24.15 31.70
C ILE A 179 58.38 -23.34 32.76
N VAL A 180 57.94 -22.21 33.32
CA VAL A 180 57.32 -22.06 34.66
C VAL A 180 57.23 -20.56 35.07
N ARG A 181 56.16 -20.24 35.82
CA ARG A 181 55.73 -18.98 36.48
C ARG A 181 56.60 -18.64 37.75
N PRO A 182 56.26 -17.68 38.65
CA PRO A 182 55.33 -16.54 38.57
C PRO A 182 55.95 -15.18 39.03
N GLY A 183 55.21 -14.08 38.87
CA GLY A 183 55.43 -12.81 39.55
C GLY A 183 54.13 -11.99 39.61
N GLU A 184 53.78 -11.47 40.78
CA GLU A 184 52.54 -10.72 41.05
C GLU A 184 52.62 -9.31 40.41
N VAL A 185 51.57 -8.72 39.85
CA VAL A 185 50.58 -7.80 40.49
C VAL A 185 49.78 -7.21 39.31
N GLN A 186 48.46 -7.03 39.29
CA GLN A 186 47.35 -7.39 40.20
C GLN A 186 46.06 -7.51 39.35
N VAL A 187 45.00 -8.16 39.87
CA VAL A 187 43.62 -8.06 39.35
C VAL A 187 42.68 -7.95 40.54
N GLN A 188 41.77 -6.96 40.53
CA GLN A 188 40.66 -6.83 41.49
C GLN A 188 39.33 -6.82 40.73
N PRO A 189 38.48 -7.83 40.93
CA PRO A 189 37.08 -7.83 40.54
C PRO A 189 36.17 -7.83 41.81
N PRO A 190 34.85 -7.97 41.66
CA PRO A 190 33.89 -6.88 41.50
C PRO A 190 33.07 -6.62 42.77
N ALA A 191 32.27 -5.55 42.78
CA ALA A 191 31.20 -5.36 43.76
C ALA A 191 29.91 -4.97 43.05
N ASP A 192 28.86 -5.75 43.29
CA ASP A 192 27.55 -5.62 42.66
C ASP A 192 26.72 -4.43 43.17
N ASN A 193 25.77 -4.07 42.32
CA ASN A 193 24.39 -3.71 42.62
C ASN A 193 23.95 -2.24 42.80
N GLN A 194 22.86 -1.97 42.06
CA GLN A 194 21.73 -1.08 42.36
C GLN A 194 21.90 0.43 42.15
N SER A 195 21.43 0.88 40.99
CA SER A 195 20.57 2.08 40.91
C SER A 195 19.41 1.94 41.89
N PRO A 196 19.04 3.02 42.59
CA PRO A 196 17.80 3.66 42.19
C PRO A 196 17.87 5.19 42.15
N ALA A 197 17.29 5.78 41.11
CA ALA A 197 16.67 7.10 41.18
C ALA A 197 15.18 6.91 41.56
N PRO A 198 14.36 7.96 41.81
CA PRO A 198 14.68 9.40 41.89
C PRO A 198 14.09 10.11 43.13
N GLN A 199 14.71 11.21 43.61
CA GLN A 199 14.02 12.21 44.47
C GLN A 199 14.54 13.63 44.24
N ASP A 200 13.69 14.52 43.75
CA ASP A 200 13.70 15.95 44.10
C ASP A 200 13.25 16.10 45.57
N PRO A 201 13.61 17.19 46.26
CA PRO A 201 12.55 18.16 46.55
C PRO A 201 12.96 19.64 46.65
N GLN A 202 12.20 20.49 45.93
CA GLN A 202 11.77 21.87 46.31
C GLN A 202 12.91 22.92 46.38
N GLU A 203 12.69 24.25 46.39
CA GLU A 203 11.47 25.07 46.49
C GLU A 203 11.73 26.44 45.82
N GLY A 204 10.69 27.13 45.33
CA GLY A 204 10.83 28.40 44.59
C GLY A 204 9.49 28.94 44.09
N ASP A 205 8.72 29.54 45.00
CA ASP A 205 7.36 30.06 44.81
C ASP A 205 7.32 31.32 43.92
N GLU A 206 6.26 31.48 43.11
CA GLU A 206 5.41 32.70 43.06
C GLU A 206 4.26 32.57 42.04
N VAL A 207 3.12 32.09 42.54
CA VAL A 207 1.73 32.57 42.30
C VAL A 207 1.44 33.48 41.06
N LEU A 208 0.62 32.99 40.11
CA LEU A 208 -0.68 33.65 39.81
C LEU A 208 -1.73 32.69 39.19
N ARG A 209 -2.89 32.59 39.83
CA ARG A 209 -4.05 31.80 39.35
C ARG A 209 -5.06 32.68 38.60
N LYS A 210 -5.72 32.12 37.56
CA LYS A 210 -7.17 32.25 37.30
C LYS A 210 -7.63 31.22 36.25
N THR A 211 -8.22 30.11 36.72
CA THR A 211 -9.67 29.78 36.68
C THR A 211 -10.23 29.38 35.32
N LYS A 212 -10.50 28.08 35.17
CA LYS A 212 -11.48 27.48 34.25
C LYS A 212 -12.91 27.82 34.75
N PRO A 213 -13.96 27.75 33.91
CA PRO A 213 -14.72 26.48 33.86
C PRO A 213 -15.22 26.07 32.47
N SER A 214 -15.83 24.88 32.44
CA SER A 214 -16.70 24.30 31.39
C SER A 214 -17.88 23.62 32.15
N PRO A 215 -18.93 23.03 31.54
CA PRO A 215 -19.33 22.95 30.12
C PRO A 215 -20.84 23.35 29.93
N ASN A 216 -21.55 22.72 28.97
CA ASN A 216 -22.99 22.83 28.59
C ASN A 216 -23.30 23.93 27.53
N GLU A 217 -24.27 23.77 26.61
CA GLU A 217 -25.29 22.73 26.46
C GLU A 217 -25.75 22.49 25.00
N ASN A 218 -26.41 21.35 24.82
CA ASN A 218 -27.19 20.86 23.67
C ASN A 218 -28.18 21.89 23.06
N THR A 219 -28.39 21.86 21.73
CA THR A 219 -29.71 22.12 21.10
C THR A 219 -29.74 21.51 19.69
N ALA A 220 -30.71 20.63 19.46
CA ALA A 220 -31.09 20.16 18.13
C ALA A 220 -32.30 20.96 17.61
N LEU A 221 -32.36 21.22 16.31
CA LEU A 221 -33.57 21.43 15.49
C LEU A 221 -33.23 21.15 14.02
#